data_AF-A0A3A9CBD7-F1
#
_entry.id   AF-A0A3A9CBD7-F1
#
_cell.length_a   1.000
_cell.length_b   1.000
_cell.length_c   1.000
_cell.angle_alpha   90.00
_cell.angle_beta   90.00
_cell.angle_gamma   90.00
#
_symmetry.space_group_name_H-M   'P 1'
#
loop_
_entity.id
_entity.type
_entity.pdbx_description
1 polymer ?
#
loop_
_entity_poly.entity_id
_entity_poly.type
_entity_poly.pdbx_seq_one_letter_code
_entity_poly.pdbx_strand_id
1 'polypeptide(L)'
;MEKNEEKTYDTSDHYGSKCVKEDTEAAMEKLDRVIDDFVDAIKSTKEYQEYEEEKEKMRRLPKLKAQVDDYRLQNFRIQHIEDENRLIEETEHFTKQYEKFRADKRVNDFLAKELAFCRMMQYVNNSIMESLDFE
;
A
#
# COMPACT_ATOMS: atom_id res chain seq x y z
N MET A 1 8.39 57.63 46.30
CA MET A 1 8.68 57.91 44.88
C MET A 1 10.18 57.83 44.72
N GLU A 2 10.70 56.72 44.23
CA GLU A 2 12.09 56.60 43.75
C GLU A 2 12.08 55.73 42.49
N LYS A 3 13.02 56.06 41.61
CA LYS A 3 13.05 55.84 40.16
C LYS A 3 14.05 54.72 39.83
N ASN A 4 13.96 54.21 38.60
CA ASN A 4 14.93 53.35 37.88
C ASN A 4 14.88 51.85 38.26
N GLU A 5 14.94 50.90 37.33
CA GLU A 5 15.58 50.88 36.02
C GLU A 5 14.87 49.84 35.12
N GLU A 6 14.69 50.18 33.84
CA GLU A 6 14.42 49.20 32.79
C GLU A 6 15.60 48.22 32.70
N LYS A 7 15.31 46.92 32.64
CA LYS A 7 16.19 45.97 31.96
C LYS A 7 15.40 45.29 30.87
N THR A 8 15.47 45.92 29.70
CA THR A 8 15.35 45.23 28.41
C THR A 8 16.46 44.19 28.33
N TYR A 9 16.13 42.91 28.46
CA TYR A 9 17.06 41.85 28.05
C TYR A 9 16.64 41.33 26.69
N ASP A 10 17.44 41.83 25.76
CA ASP A 10 17.60 41.48 24.37
C ASP A 10 18.01 40.01 24.19
N THR A 11 17.71 39.55 22.99
CA THR A 11 18.01 38.29 22.32
C THR A 11 19.23 37.49 22.76
N SER A 12 19.04 36.19 22.99
CA SER A 12 20.03 35.11 22.94
C SER A 12 19.26 33.80 23.21
N ASP A 13 19.31 32.70 22.45
CA ASP A 13 20.05 32.33 21.25
C ASP A 13 19.23 31.25 20.53
N HIS A 14 18.64 31.57 19.37
CA HIS A 14 18.12 30.59 18.43
C HIS A 14 19.23 30.16 17.45
N TYR A 15 20.29 29.54 17.97
CA TYR A 15 21.40 29.02 17.13
C TYR A 15 21.54 27.49 17.17
N GLY A 16 20.45 26.77 17.45
CA GLY A 16 20.42 25.29 17.33
C GLY A 16 19.35 24.75 16.40
N SER A 17 18.48 25.59 15.83
CA SER A 17 17.23 25.14 15.18
C SER A 17 17.22 25.25 13.65
N LYS A 18 18.22 25.88 13.02
CA LYS A 18 18.34 25.91 11.55
C LYS A 18 19.00 24.66 10.99
N CYS A 19 20.14 24.24 11.56
CA CYS A 19 20.90 23.09 11.07
C CYS A 19 20.09 21.78 11.15
N VAL A 20 19.37 21.55 12.26
CA VAL A 20 18.53 20.35 12.43
C VAL A 20 17.40 20.30 11.41
N LYS A 21 16.78 21.45 11.08
CA LYS A 21 15.69 21.51 10.08
C LYS A 21 16.21 21.25 8.68
N GLU A 22 17.34 21.87 8.32
CA GLU A 22 18.00 21.67 7.02
C GLU A 22 18.47 20.21 6.84
N ASP A 23 19.02 19.59 7.89
CA ASP A 23 19.46 18.19 7.86
C ASP A 23 18.27 17.21 7.74
N THR A 24 17.14 17.49 8.41
CA THR A 24 15.92 16.69 8.26
C THR A 24 15.26 16.85 6.89
N GLU A 25 15.25 18.06 6.33
CA GLU A 25 14.72 18.33 4.99
C GLU A 25 15.56 17.65 3.91
N ALA A 26 16.90 17.72 4.02
CA ALA A 26 17.80 17.04 3.10
C ALA A 26 17.70 15.50 3.17
N ALA A 27 17.49 14.94 4.37
CA ALA A 27 17.27 13.51 4.55
C ALA A 27 15.95 13.03 3.92
N MET A 28 14.87 13.81 4.07
CA MET A 28 13.57 13.55 3.44
C MET A 28 13.66 13.67 1.91
N GLU A 29 14.32 14.70 1.38
CA GLU A 29 14.51 14.84 -0.07
C GLU A 29 15.30 13.67 -0.66
N LYS A 30 16.33 13.19 0.04
CA LYS A 30 17.05 11.98 -0.36
C LYS A 30 16.15 10.75 -0.35
N LEU A 31 15.31 10.62 0.67
CA LEU A 31 14.37 9.50 0.79
C LEU A 31 13.36 9.50 -0.37
N ASP A 32 12.79 10.67 -0.71
CA ASP A 32 11.85 10.80 -1.82
C ASP A 32 12.47 10.33 -3.15
N ARG A 33 13.71 10.72 -3.44
CA ARG A 33 14.42 10.24 -4.65
C ARG A 33 14.62 8.73 -4.66
N VAL A 34 14.96 8.14 -3.51
CA VAL A 34 15.12 6.67 -3.40
C VAL A 34 13.77 5.97 -3.56
N ILE A 35 12.69 6.55 -3.04
CA ILE A 35 11.33 6.04 -3.23
C ILE A 35 10.96 6.08 -4.72
N ASP A 36 11.27 7.14 -5.44
CA ASP A 36 11.01 7.23 -6.89
C ASP A 36 11.74 6.12 -7.66
N ASP A 37 13.05 5.95 -7.41
CA ASP A 37 13.85 4.88 -8.03
C ASP A 37 13.29 3.48 -7.68
N PHE A 38 12.85 3.30 -6.44
CA PHE A 38 12.26 2.06 -5.97
C PHE A 38 10.90 1.77 -6.61
N VAL A 39 10.05 2.78 -6.75
CA VAL A 39 8.77 2.67 -7.45
C VAL A 39 8.99 2.32 -8.92
N ASP A 40 9.99 2.92 -9.56
CA ASP A 40 10.32 2.60 -10.95
C ASP A 40 10.87 1.17 -11.09
N ALA A 41 11.67 0.71 -10.13
CA ALA A 41 12.09 -0.68 -10.06
C ALA A 41 10.88 -1.63 -9.95
N ILE A 42 9.91 -1.33 -9.08
CA ILE A 42 8.66 -2.10 -8.96
C ILE A 42 7.89 -2.10 -10.28
N LYS A 43 7.75 -0.95 -10.94
CA LYS A 43 7.04 -0.83 -12.23
C LYS A 43 7.74 -1.60 -13.36
N SER A 44 9.05 -1.79 -13.26
CA SER A 44 9.84 -2.58 -14.22
C SER A 44 9.68 -4.10 -14.04
N THR A 45 9.13 -4.56 -12.91
CA THR A 45 8.90 -5.99 -12.66
C THR A 45 7.88 -6.57 -13.62
N LYS A 46 8.06 -7.85 -13.94
CA LYS A 46 7.13 -8.59 -14.78
C LYS A 46 5.73 -8.65 -14.13
N GLU A 47 5.69 -8.86 -12.83
CA GLU A 47 4.47 -8.98 -12.03
C GLU A 47 3.61 -7.71 -12.13
N TYR A 48 4.23 -6.53 -12.03
CA TYR A 48 3.52 -5.26 -12.19
C TYR A 48 3.04 -5.04 -13.63
N GLN A 49 3.91 -5.27 -14.62
CA GLN A 49 3.57 -5.06 -16.03
C GLN A 49 2.42 -5.96 -16.48
N GLU A 50 2.47 -7.26 -16.16
CA GLU A 50 1.41 -8.21 -16.48
C GLU A 50 0.09 -7.86 -15.78
N TYR A 51 0.15 -7.38 -14.52
CA TYR A 51 -1.02 -6.89 -13.81
C TYR A 51 -1.62 -5.66 -14.48
N GLU A 52 -0.81 -4.67 -14.84
CA GLU A 52 -1.27 -3.42 -15.45
C GLU A 52 -1.89 -3.68 -16.84
N GLU A 53 -1.31 -4.60 -17.63
CA GLU A 53 -1.89 -5.04 -18.90
C GLU A 53 -3.29 -5.66 -18.73
N GLU A 54 -3.47 -6.58 -17.77
CA GLU A 54 -4.77 -7.19 -17.51
C GLU A 54 -5.78 -6.19 -16.93
N LYS A 55 -5.32 -5.27 -16.09
CA LYS A 55 -6.13 -4.18 -15.55
C LYS A 55 -6.66 -3.26 -16.67
N GLU A 56 -5.83 -2.93 -17.67
CA GLU A 56 -6.27 -2.16 -18.84
C GLU A 56 -7.27 -2.93 -19.71
N LYS A 57 -7.12 -4.26 -19.85
CA LYS A 57 -8.13 -5.11 -20.51
C LYS A 57 -9.45 -5.07 -19.76
N MET A 58 -9.42 -5.17 -18.43
CA MET A 58 -10.61 -5.13 -17.57
C MET A 58 -11.29 -3.76 -17.57
N ARG A 59 -10.54 -2.65 -17.71
CA ARG A 59 -11.10 -1.30 -17.84
C ARG A 59 -12.02 -1.14 -19.04
N ARG A 60 -11.77 -1.90 -20.11
CA ARG A 60 -12.60 -1.92 -21.33
C ARG A 60 -13.90 -2.73 -21.16
N LEU A 61 -14.05 -3.46 -20.04
CA LEU A 61 -15.18 -4.36 -19.74
C LEU A 61 -15.82 -3.98 -18.38
N PRO A 62 -16.51 -2.82 -18.29
CA PRO A 62 -16.97 -2.27 -17.00
C PRO A 62 -17.93 -3.20 -16.23
N LYS A 63 -18.78 -3.95 -16.94
CA LYS A 63 -19.67 -4.94 -16.30
C LYS A 63 -18.89 -6.10 -15.66
N LEU A 64 -17.85 -6.59 -16.33
CA LEU A 64 -17.02 -7.67 -15.82
C LEU A 64 -16.14 -7.19 -14.66
N LYS A 65 -15.64 -5.95 -14.75
CA LYS A 65 -14.91 -5.30 -13.66
C LYS A 65 -15.76 -5.16 -12.39
N ALA A 66 -17.02 -4.75 -12.51
CA ALA A 66 -17.93 -4.67 -11.37
C ALA A 66 -18.15 -6.04 -10.70
N GLN A 67 -18.25 -7.12 -11.48
CA GLN A 67 -18.35 -8.48 -10.94
C GLN A 67 -17.07 -8.93 -10.23
N VAL A 68 -15.89 -8.58 -10.77
CA VAL A 68 -14.62 -8.84 -10.09
C VAL A 68 -14.51 -8.06 -8.78
N ASP A 69 -14.98 -6.81 -8.75
CA ASP A 69 -14.95 -6.01 -7.53
C ASP A 69 -15.87 -6.56 -6.44
N ASP A 70 -17.08 -7.02 -6.81
CA ASP A 70 -17.96 -7.71 -5.87
C ASP A 70 -17.33 -9.02 -5.37
N TYR A 71 -16.76 -9.82 -6.27
CA TYR A 71 -16.00 -11.03 -5.90
C TYR A 71 -14.89 -10.72 -4.89
N ARG A 72 -14.10 -9.66 -5.12
CA ARG A 72 -13.03 -9.25 -4.20
C ARG A 72 -13.55 -8.85 -2.84
N LEU A 73 -14.65 -8.09 -2.80
CA LEU A 73 -15.28 -7.65 -1.56
C LEU A 73 -15.80 -8.85 -0.75
N GLN A 74 -16.49 -9.79 -1.40
CA GLN A 74 -16.95 -11.00 -0.72
C GLN A 74 -15.78 -11.87 -0.26
N ASN A 75 -14.76 -12.05 -1.09
CA ASN A 75 -13.55 -12.81 -0.72
C ASN A 75 -12.84 -12.18 0.49
N PHE A 76 -12.72 -10.86 0.53
CA PHE A 76 -12.17 -10.14 1.69
C PHE A 76 -13.01 -10.41 2.95
N ARG A 77 -14.33 -10.30 2.88
CA ARG A 77 -15.21 -10.55 4.04
C ARG A 77 -15.06 -11.96 4.59
N ILE A 78 -15.01 -12.97 3.70
CA ILE A 78 -14.84 -14.36 4.09
C ILE A 78 -13.51 -14.57 4.81
N GLN A 79 -12.41 -13.98 4.30
CA GLN A 79 -11.10 -14.07 4.94
C GLN A 79 -11.02 -13.43 6.34
N HIS A 80 -11.99 -12.61 6.71
CA HIS A 80 -12.07 -11.96 8.04
C HIS A 80 -13.07 -12.64 8.99
N ILE A 81 -13.60 -13.81 8.63
CA ILE A 81 -14.44 -14.60 9.54
C ILE A 81 -13.54 -15.24 10.61
N GLU A 82 -13.76 -14.90 11.88
CA GLU A 82 -13.00 -15.44 13.01
C GLU A 82 -13.41 -16.87 13.40
N ASP A 83 -14.66 -17.25 13.14
CA ASP A 83 -15.20 -18.59 13.43
C ASP A 83 -14.79 -19.58 12.34
N GLU A 84 -13.91 -20.52 12.70
CA GLU A 84 -13.33 -21.50 11.78
C GLU A 84 -14.38 -22.40 11.10
N ASN A 85 -15.42 -22.83 11.82
CA ASN A 85 -16.47 -23.67 11.24
C ASN A 85 -17.29 -22.88 10.21
N ARG A 86 -17.65 -21.65 10.56
CA ARG A 86 -18.37 -20.75 9.64
C ARG A 86 -17.52 -20.35 8.44
N LEU A 87 -16.22 -20.16 8.63
CA LEU A 87 -15.27 -19.86 7.56
C LEU A 87 -15.25 -20.98 6.51
N ILE A 88 -15.22 -22.24 6.94
CA ILE A 88 -15.23 -23.39 6.03
C ILE A 88 -16.53 -23.42 5.23
N GLU A 89 -17.68 -23.31 5.90
CA GLU A 89 -19.00 -23.33 5.24
C GLU A 89 -19.16 -22.19 4.22
N GLU A 90 -18.81 -20.96 4.60
CA GLU A 90 -18.90 -19.79 3.72
C GLU A 90 -17.91 -19.88 2.55
N THR A 91 -16.72 -20.45 2.76
CA THR A 91 -15.73 -20.67 1.69
C THR A 91 -16.23 -21.67 0.65
N GLU A 92 -16.84 -22.78 1.09
CA GLU A 92 -17.43 -23.77 0.18
C GLU A 92 -18.58 -23.17 -0.63
N HIS A 93 -19.46 -22.44 0.05
CA HIS A 93 -20.60 -21.77 -0.56
C HIS A 93 -20.13 -20.73 -1.59
N PHE A 94 -19.17 -19.89 -1.23
CA PHE A 94 -18.56 -18.90 -2.12
C PHE A 94 -17.91 -19.54 -3.36
N THR A 95 -17.16 -20.62 -3.17
CA THR A 95 -16.52 -21.36 -4.26
C THR A 95 -17.55 -21.88 -5.26
N LYS A 96 -18.67 -22.45 -4.78
CA LYS A 96 -19.77 -22.91 -5.64
C LYS A 96 -20.48 -21.75 -6.35
N GLN A 97 -20.74 -20.66 -5.64
CA GLN A 97 -21.41 -19.49 -6.23
C GLN A 97 -20.62 -18.88 -7.39
N TYR A 98 -19.30 -18.75 -7.22
CA TYR A 98 -18.43 -18.12 -8.20
C TYR A 98 -17.73 -19.10 -9.14
N GLU A 99 -18.08 -20.39 -9.13
CA GLU A 99 -17.45 -21.41 -9.98
C GLU A 99 -17.45 -21.01 -11.47
N LYS A 100 -18.64 -20.69 -12.01
CA LYS A 100 -18.78 -20.25 -13.42
C LYS A 100 -18.08 -18.94 -13.71
N PHE A 101 -18.01 -18.04 -12.73
CA PHE A 101 -17.32 -16.76 -12.84
C PHE A 101 -15.80 -16.97 -12.91
N ARG A 102 -15.26 -17.83 -12.04
CA ARG A 102 -13.83 -18.21 -12.02
C ARG A 102 -13.45 -19.11 -13.19
N ALA A 103 -14.40 -19.76 -13.84
CA ALA A 103 -14.18 -20.49 -15.09
C ALA A 103 -13.96 -19.58 -16.31
N ASP A 104 -14.37 -18.30 -16.26
CA ASP A 104 -14.04 -17.35 -17.33
C ASP A 104 -12.53 -17.07 -17.31
N LYS A 105 -11.86 -17.43 -18.41
CA LYS A 105 -10.41 -17.25 -18.55
C LYS A 105 -9.96 -15.82 -18.29
N ARG A 106 -10.74 -14.81 -18.71
CA ARG A 106 -10.39 -13.39 -18.52
C ARG A 106 -10.37 -13.01 -17.04
N VAL A 107 -11.37 -13.49 -16.31
CA VAL A 107 -11.49 -13.28 -14.86
C VAL A 107 -10.38 -14.01 -14.13
N ASN A 108 -10.14 -15.27 -14.48
CA ASN A 108 -9.13 -16.07 -13.82
C ASN A 108 -7.72 -15.54 -14.06
N ASP A 109 -7.39 -15.19 -15.31
CA ASP A 109 -6.09 -14.62 -15.67
C ASP A 109 -5.85 -13.30 -14.93
N PHE A 110 -6.83 -12.39 -14.94
CA PHE A 110 -6.72 -11.11 -14.23
C PHE A 110 -6.49 -11.30 -12.73
N LEU A 111 -7.31 -12.13 -12.07
CA LEU A 111 -7.17 -12.43 -10.64
C LEU A 111 -5.84 -13.14 -10.31
N ALA A 112 -5.33 -13.98 -11.21
CA ALA A 112 -4.03 -14.63 -11.04
C ALA A 112 -2.87 -13.63 -11.13
N LYS A 113 -2.90 -12.71 -12.12
CA LYS A 113 -1.89 -11.64 -12.24
C LYS A 113 -1.94 -10.67 -11.07
N GLU A 114 -3.14 -10.30 -10.64
CA GLU A 114 -3.31 -9.49 -9.43
C GLU A 114 -2.74 -10.18 -8.20
N LEU A 115 -3.06 -11.46 -7.97
CA LEU A 115 -2.55 -12.18 -6.81
C LEU A 115 -1.03 -12.28 -6.83
N ALA A 116 -0.42 -12.50 -8.00
CA ALA A 116 1.04 -12.53 -8.15
C ALA A 116 1.66 -11.18 -7.76
N PHE A 117 1.11 -10.06 -8.26
CA PHE A 117 1.56 -8.73 -7.89
C PHE A 117 1.37 -8.43 -6.39
N CYS A 118 0.22 -8.78 -5.81
CA CYS A 118 -0.02 -8.61 -4.38
C CYS A 118 0.99 -9.38 -3.53
N ARG A 119 1.34 -10.63 -3.89
CA ARG A 119 2.35 -11.42 -3.18
C ARG A 119 3.74 -10.78 -3.24
N MET A 120 4.12 -10.27 -4.41
CA MET A 120 5.37 -9.53 -4.56
C MET A 120 5.39 -8.29 -3.66
N MET A 121 4.32 -7.50 -3.64
CA MET A 121 4.22 -6.31 -2.77
C MET A 121 4.20 -6.64 -1.28
N GLN A 122 3.58 -7.75 -0.89
CA GLN A 122 3.63 -8.25 0.49
C GLN A 122 5.06 -8.59 0.90
N TYR A 123 5.80 -9.32 0.06
CA TYR A 123 7.21 -9.61 0.29
C TYR A 123 8.04 -8.34 0.46
N VAL A 124 7.84 -7.37 -0.43
CA VAL A 124 8.52 -6.06 -0.38
C VAL A 124 8.21 -5.32 0.92
N ASN A 125 6.94 -5.17 1.28
CA ASN A 125 6.54 -4.46 2.49
C ASN A 125 7.07 -5.14 3.75
N ASN A 126 6.98 -6.47 3.83
CA ASN A 126 7.53 -7.21 4.97
C ASN A 126 9.04 -7.03 5.07
N SER A 127 9.77 -7.08 3.95
CA SER A 127 11.22 -6.86 3.93
C SER A 127 11.61 -5.47 4.44
N ILE A 128 10.83 -4.44 4.09
CA ILE A 128 11.03 -3.07 4.60
C ILE A 128 10.77 -3.02 6.11
N MET A 129 9.62 -3.55 6.55
CA MET A 129 9.22 -3.53 7.96
C MET A 129 10.19 -4.32 8.85
N GLU A 130 10.67 -5.48 8.39
CA GLU A 130 11.67 -6.30 9.11
C GLU A 130 13.05 -5.64 9.17
N SER A 131 13.37 -4.76 8.21
CA SER A 131 14.64 -4.03 8.18
C SER A 131 14.64 -2.79 9.08
N LEU A 132 13.46 -2.34 9.52
CA LEU A 132 13.30 -1.20 10.41
C LEU A 132 13.22 -1.71 11.85
N ASP A 133 14.09 -1.18 12.70
CA ASP A 133 14.04 -1.45 14.13
C ASP A 133 12.96 -0.57 14.77
N PHE A 134 11.96 -1.22 15.38
CA PHE A 134 10.84 -0.57 16.03
C PHE A 134 10.86 -0.76 17.56
N GLU A 135 11.94 -1.33 18.11
CA GLU A 135 12.18 -1.48 19.56
C GLU A 135 12.67 -0.20 20.25
#